data_AF-A0A265E3S6-F1
#
_entry.id   AF-A0A265E3S6-F1
#
_cell.length_a   1.000
_cell.length_b   1.000
_cell.length_c   1.000
_cell.angle_alpha   90.00
_cell.angle_beta   90.00
_cell.angle_gamma   90.00
#
_symmetry.space_group_name_H-M   'P 1'
#
loop_
_entity.id
_entity.type
_entity.pdbx_description
1 polymer ?
#
loop_
_entity_poly.entity_id
_entity_poly.type
_entity_poly.pdbx_seq_one_letter_code
_entity_poly.pdbx_strand_id
1 'polypeptide(L)'
;MNKVLNIVFIGVLTLILIIDYFPDIIPFNINNIVILTIFFLLIIASFFLNRKQSKEEEYKETYKFQLFTSIYIFLAVLFLTLIGGQSNSAISLSNPAFWIAIAITLADAYSNHQKLKKKNTYS
;
A
#
# COMPACT_ATOMS: atom_id res chain seq x y z
N MET A 1 -10.95 9.92 -1.67
CA MET A 1 -10.38 9.92 -0.28
C MET A 1 -9.90 11.33 0.10
N ASN A 2 -10.18 11.82 1.31
CA ASN A 2 -9.78 13.19 1.72
C ASN A 2 -8.25 13.32 1.77
N LYS A 3 -7.69 14.46 1.31
CA LYS A 3 -6.23 14.69 1.28
C LYS A 3 -5.56 14.49 2.65
N VAL A 4 -6.23 14.87 3.73
CA VAL A 4 -5.74 14.66 5.10
C VAL A 4 -5.61 13.16 5.43
N LEU A 5 -6.61 12.35 5.07
CA LEU A 5 -6.58 10.90 5.26
C LEU A 5 -5.44 10.26 4.47
N ASN A 6 -5.16 10.73 3.26
CA ASN A 6 -4.05 10.24 2.45
C ASN A 6 -2.69 10.51 3.13
N ILE A 7 -2.50 11.70 3.69
CA ILE A 7 -1.26 12.07 4.39
C ILE A 7 -1.09 11.21 5.65
N VAL A 8 -2.14 11.08 6.45
CA VAL A 8 -2.14 10.23 7.65
C VAL A 8 -1.83 8.79 7.28
N PHE A 9 -2.46 8.27 6.22
CA PHE A 9 -2.23 6.92 5.72
C PHE A 9 -0.77 6.69 5.36
N ILE A 10 -0.16 7.58 4.56
CA ILE A 10 1.25 7.48 4.18
C ILE A 10 2.15 7.57 5.41
N GLY A 11 1.87 8.48 6.34
CA GLY A 11 2.64 8.64 7.58
C GLY A 11 2.64 7.36 8.43
N VAL A 12 1.45 6.78 8.66
CA VAL A 12 1.31 5.51 9.41
C VAL A 12 2.03 4.37 8.71
N LEU A 13 1.90 4.27 7.38
CA LEU A 13 2.54 3.23 6.59
C LEU A 13 4.08 3.33 6.69
N THR A 14 4.60 4.56 6.62
CA THR A 14 6.04 4.82 6.75
C THR A 14 6.56 4.44 8.12
N LEU A 15 5.84 4.79 9.19
CA LEU A 15 6.19 4.39 10.55
C LEU A 15 6.23 2.86 10.70
N ILE A 16 5.24 2.15 10.16
CA ILE A 16 5.19 0.68 10.18
C ILE A 16 6.42 0.09 9.49
N LEU A 17 6.81 0.61 8.32
CA LEU A 17 7.99 0.13 7.61
C LEU A 17 9.29 0.39 8.40
N ILE A 18 9.41 1.55 9.04
CA ILE A 18 10.58 1.87 9.88
C ILE A 18 10.64 0.92 11.09
N ILE A 19 9.52 0.70 11.77
CA ILE A 19 9.41 -0.25 12.89
C ILE A 19 9.82 -1.66 12.46
N ASP A 20 9.41 -2.08 11.26
CA ASP A 20 9.68 -3.42 10.73
C ASP A 20 11.13 -3.64 10.30
N TYR A 21 11.76 -2.63 9.69
CA TYR A 21 13.14 -2.71 9.18
C TYR A 21 14.20 -2.37 10.23
N PHE A 22 13.81 -1.64 11.28
CA PHE A 22 14.67 -1.27 12.39
C PHE A 22 13.95 -1.59 13.71
N PRO A 23 13.86 -2.87 14.11
CA PRO A 23 13.28 -3.23 15.40
C PRO A 23 14.10 -2.68 16.58
N ASP A 24 15.43 -2.54 16.41
CA ASP A 24 16.35 -2.15 17.48
C ASP A 24 16.28 -0.67 17.89
N ILE A 25 15.69 0.20 17.05
CA ILE A 25 15.53 1.63 17.41
C ILE A 25 14.33 1.87 18.35
N ILE A 26 13.50 0.86 18.60
CA ILE A 26 12.30 0.99 19.41
C ILE A 26 12.44 0.09 20.64
N PRO A 27 12.25 0.60 21.86
CA PRO A 27 12.37 -0.20 23.08
C PRO A 27 11.24 -1.22 23.27
N PHE A 28 10.33 -1.35 22.29
CA PHE A 28 9.17 -2.22 22.33
C PHE A 28 9.33 -3.35 21.31
N ASN A 29 9.30 -4.59 21.79
CA ASN A 29 9.32 -5.76 20.92
C ASN A 29 7.92 -6.00 20.36
N ILE A 30 7.64 -5.43 19.19
CA ILE A 30 6.34 -5.55 18.52
C ILE A 30 6.35 -6.85 17.71
N ASN A 31 5.35 -7.70 17.92
CA ASN A 31 5.23 -8.96 17.21
C ASN A 31 5.06 -8.72 15.70
N ASN A 32 5.90 -9.36 14.88
CA ASN A 32 5.90 -9.26 13.41
C ASN A 32 4.53 -9.58 12.79
N ILE A 33 3.75 -10.48 13.41
CA ILE A 33 2.39 -10.82 12.95
C ILE A 33 1.46 -9.60 13.07
N VAL A 34 1.62 -8.80 14.12
CA VAL A 34 0.82 -7.58 14.33
C VAL A 34 1.15 -6.54 13.28
N ILE A 35 2.44 -6.30 13.01
CA ILE A 35 2.92 -5.39 11.96
C ILE A 35 2.34 -5.79 10.60
N LEU A 36 2.45 -7.07 10.26
CA LEU A 36 1.96 -7.62 8.99
C LEU A 36 0.44 -7.51 8.90
N THR A 37 -0.29 -7.82 9.96
CA THR A 37 -1.76 -7.71 10.00
C THR A 37 -2.21 -6.26 9.79
N ILE A 38 -1.56 -5.30 10.45
CA ILE A 38 -1.89 -3.88 10.29
C ILE A 38 -1.57 -3.41 8.86
N PHE A 39 -0.43 -3.82 8.30
CA PHE A 39 -0.06 -3.49 6.92
C PHE A 39 -1.10 -3.98 5.91
N PHE A 40 -1.52 -5.25 6.00
CA PHE A 40 -2.55 -5.79 5.11
C PHE A 40 -3.92 -5.12 5.34
N LEU A 41 -4.30 -4.86 6.60
CA LEU A 41 -5.53 -4.11 6.91
C LEU A 41 -5.53 -2.72 6.28
N LEU A 42 -4.40 -2.02 6.28
CA LEU A 42 -4.28 -0.70 5.63
C LEU A 42 -4.45 -0.80 4.12
N ILE A 43 -3.83 -1.78 3.46
CA ILE A 43 -4.00 -2.02 2.02
C ILE A 43 -5.47 -2.33 1.70
N ILE A 44 -6.08 -3.25 2.46
CA ILE A 44 -7.47 -3.67 2.27
C ILE A 44 -8.43 -2.50 2.54
N ALA A 45 -8.21 -1.74 3.61
CA ALA A 45 -9.01 -0.55 3.93
C ALA A 45 -8.93 0.49 2.81
N SER A 46 -7.73 0.75 2.27
CA SER A 46 -7.56 1.62 1.11
C SER A 46 -8.34 1.11 -0.11
N PHE A 47 -8.47 -0.21 -0.27
CA PHE A 47 -9.23 -0.79 -1.37
C PHE A 47 -10.75 -0.61 -1.19
N PHE A 48 -11.29 -0.93 -0.02
CA PHE A 48 -12.73 -0.87 0.25
C PHE A 48 -13.25 0.57 0.39
N LEU A 49 -12.50 1.47 1.02
CA LEU A 49 -12.91 2.87 1.19
C LEU A 49 -13.03 3.61 -0.16
N ASN A 50 -12.21 3.22 -1.13
CA ASN A 50 -12.18 3.83 -2.45
C ASN A 50 -13.25 3.28 -3.41
N ARG A 51 -13.78 2.08 -3.17
CA ARG A 51 -14.79 1.45 -4.04
C ARG A 51 -16.18 2.09 -3.95
N LYS A 52 -16.45 2.88 -2.90
CA LYS A 52 -17.75 3.53 -2.65
C LYS A 52 -17.97 4.84 -3.43
N GLN A 53 -16.95 5.36 -4.11
CA GLN A 53 -17.02 6.65 -4.79
C GLN A 53 -17.51 6.46 -6.24
N SER A 54 -18.73 6.91 -6.57
CA SER A 54 -19.39 6.64 -7.87
C SER A 54 -19.09 7.65 -8.99
N LYS A 55 -18.33 8.70 -8.71
CA LYS A 55 -18.02 9.77 -9.67
C LYS A 55 -16.75 9.43 -10.46
N GLU A 56 -16.81 9.51 -11.79
CA GLU A 56 -15.70 9.17 -12.70
C GLU A 56 -14.40 9.93 -12.45
N GLU A 57 -14.49 11.19 -12.05
CA GLU A 57 -13.32 12.00 -11.68
C GLU A 57 -12.65 11.46 -10.40
N GLU A 58 -13.43 10.95 -9.45
CA GLU A 58 -12.95 10.35 -8.21
C GLU A 58 -12.27 8.99 -8.45
N TYR A 59 -12.72 8.22 -9.45
CA TYR A 59 -12.05 6.97 -9.85
C TYR A 59 -10.65 7.21 -10.41
N LYS A 60 -10.44 8.28 -11.19
CA LYS A 60 -9.11 8.63 -11.71
C LYS A 60 -8.16 9.06 -10.59
N GLU A 61 -8.62 9.87 -9.63
CA GLU A 61 -7.79 10.25 -8.48
C GLU A 61 -7.47 9.06 -7.58
N THR A 62 -8.44 8.19 -7.35
CA THR A 62 -8.27 6.92 -6.62
C THR A 62 -7.20 6.04 -7.25
N TYR A 63 -7.27 5.84 -8.58
CA TYR A 63 -6.31 5.03 -9.31
C TYR A 63 -4.89 5.62 -9.22
N LYS A 64 -4.76 6.95 -9.38
CA LYS A 64 -3.48 7.66 -9.20
C LYS A 64 -2.93 7.47 -7.79
N PHE A 65 -3.77 7.59 -6.77
CA PHE A 65 -3.35 7.40 -5.38
C PHE A 65 -2.90 5.96 -5.10
N GLN A 66 -3.62 4.96 -5.62
CA GLN A 66 -3.27 3.56 -5.45
C GLN A 66 -1.93 3.24 -6.12
N LEU A 67 -1.72 3.70 -7.35
CA LEU A 67 -0.44 3.57 -8.04
C LEU A 67 0.70 4.27 -7.29
N PHE A 68 0.47 5.53 -6.88
CA PHE A 68 1.45 6.30 -6.13
C PHE A 68 1.86 5.59 -4.83
N THR A 69 0.89 5.06 -4.10
CA THR A 69 1.11 4.32 -2.86
C THR A 69 1.90 3.03 -3.11
N SER A 70 1.56 2.26 -4.14
CA SER A 70 2.30 1.04 -4.49
C SER A 70 3.76 1.34 -4.85
N ILE A 71 4.00 2.38 -5.66
CA ILE A 71 5.36 2.82 -6.02
C ILE A 71 6.11 3.32 -4.78
N TYR A 72 5.44 4.09 -3.93
CA TYR A 72 6.00 4.60 -2.68
C TYR A 72 6.45 3.46 -1.76
N ILE A 73 5.60 2.46 -1.52
CA ILE A 73 5.94 1.30 -0.69
C ILE A 73 7.15 0.58 -1.26
N PHE A 74 7.17 0.34 -2.58
CA PHE A 74 8.29 -0.32 -3.24
C PHE A 74 9.60 0.46 -3.05
N LEU A 75 9.58 1.77 -3.28
CA LEU A 75 10.76 2.62 -3.10
C LEU A 75 11.19 2.72 -1.63
N ALA A 76 10.25 2.81 -0.70
CA ALA A 76 10.54 2.84 0.73
C ALA A 76 11.20 1.54 1.19
N VAL A 77 10.62 0.39 0.83
CA VAL A 77 11.20 -0.93 1.10
C VAL A 77 12.60 -1.06 0.50
N LEU A 78 12.78 -0.64 -0.74
CA LEU A 78 14.08 -0.66 -1.41
C LEU A 78 15.09 0.24 -0.69
N PHE A 79 14.70 1.46 -0.33
CA PHE A 79 15.54 2.40 0.39
C PHE A 79 15.95 1.86 1.76
N LEU A 80 14.98 1.38 2.55
CA LEU A 80 15.21 0.79 3.87
C LEU A 80 16.14 -0.44 3.80
N THR A 81 16.00 -1.26 2.76
CA THR A 81 16.91 -2.39 2.50
C THR A 81 18.33 -1.91 2.18
N LEU A 82 18.48 -0.88 1.34
CA LEU A 82 19.79 -0.35 0.93
C LEU A 82 20.57 0.28 2.10
N ILE A 83 19.89 0.92 3.05
CA ILE A 83 20.52 1.49 4.24
C ILE A 83 20.83 0.43 5.32
N GLY A 84 20.66 -0.86 5.00
CA GLY A 84 21.01 -1.99 5.87
C GLY A 84 19.91 -2.43 6.83
N GLY A 85 18.69 -1.92 6.67
CA GLY A 85 17.53 -2.39 7.45
C GLY A 85 17.21 -3.85 7.12
N GLN A 86 16.93 -4.64 8.15
CA GLN A 86 16.53 -6.03 8.00
C GLN A 86 15.08 -6.16 8.44
N SER A 87 14.20 -6.40 7.48
CA SER A 87 12.81 -6.70 7.74
C SER A 87 12.71 -7.99 8.57
N ASN A 88 12.18 -7.86 9.78
CA ASN A 88 11.86 -9.01 10.63
C ASN A 88 10.54 -9.69 10.20
N SER A 89 9.72 -9.02 9.39
CA SER A 89 8.47 -9.56 8.85
C SER A 89 8.57 -9.98 7.37
N ALA A 90 7.43 -10.37 6.79
CA ALA A 90 7.30 -10.75 5.38
C ALA A 90 7.25 -9.56 4.40
N ILE A 91 7.47 -8.32 4.86
CA ILE A 91 7.43 -7.10 4.04
C ILE A 91 8.85 -6.80 3.50
N SER A 92 9.48 -7.80 2.89
CA SER A 92 10.83 -7.70 2.32
C SER A 92 10.87 -8.01 0.84
N LEU A 93 11.86 -7.45 0.13
CA LEU A 93 12.11 -7.78 -1.28
C LEU A 93 12.46 -9.26 -1.50
N SER A 94 13.01 -9.90 -0.47
CA SER A 94 13.33 -11.33 -0.47
C SER A 94 12.12 -12.22 -0.19
N ASN A 95 11.01 -11.67 0.31
CA ASN A 95 9.84 -12.44 0.66
C ASN A 95 8.83 -12.53 -0.51
N PRO A 96 8.47 -13.73 -0.98
CA PRO A 96 7.49 -13.88 -2.06
C PRO A 96 6.10 -13.34 -1.71
N ALA A 97 5.72 -13.27 -0.43
CA ALA A 97 4.42 -12.74 0.00
C ALA A 97 4.26 -11.23 -0.34
N PHE A 98 5.34 -10.46 -0.26
CA PHE A 98 5.35 -9.05 -0.64
C PHE A 98 5.01 -8.87 -2.13
N TRP A 99 5.62 -9.68 -2.99
CA TRP A 99 5.38 -9.66 -4.43
C TRP A 99 3.95 -10.09 -4.78
N ILE A 100 3.37 -11.04 -4.05
CA ILE A 100 1.96 -11.43 -4.20
C ILE A 100 1.04 -10.25 -3.88
N ALA A 101 1.29 -9.52 -2.78
CA ALA A 101 0.48 -8.35 -2.42
C ALA A 101 0.56 -7.23 -3.48
N ILE A 102 1.75 -6.99 -4.05
CA ILE A 102 1.94 -6.07 -5.18
C ILE A 102 1.17 -6.55 -6.41
N ALA A 103 1.27 -7.84 -6.76
CA ALA A 103 0.58 -8.39 -7.91
C ALA A 103 -0.94 -8.25 -7.80
N ILE A 104 -1.52 -8.48 -6.61
CA ILE A 104 -2.95 -8.31 -6.35
C ILE A 104 -3.36 -6.84 -6.53
N THR A 105 -2.59 -5.90 -5.98
CA THR A 105 -2.90 -4.46 -6.11
C THR A 105 -2.82 -3.99 -7.56
N LEU A 106 -1.83 -4.45 -8.33
CA LEU A 106 -1.71 -4.17 -9.75
C LEU A 106 -2.85 -4.79 -10.58
N ALA A 107 -3.23 -6.04 -10.28
CA ALA A 107 -4.34 -6.72 -10.96
C ALA A 107 -5.66 -5.99 -10.76
N ASP A 108 -5.92 -5.47 -9.55
CA ASP A 108 -7.12 -4.71 -9.26
C ASP A 108 -7.14 -3.33 -9.94
N ALA A 109 -5.98 -2.65 -9.92
CA ALA A 109 -5.80 -1.39 -10.63
C ALA A 109 -6.07 -1.57 -12.14
N TYR A 110 -5.59 -2.66 -12.74
CA TYR A 110 -5.85 -3.01 -14.14
C TYR A 110 -7.34 -3.33 -14.39
N SER A 111 -7.99 -4.09 -13.50
CA SER A 111 -9.42 -4.40 -13.58
C SER A 111 -10.31 -3.15 -13.54
N ASN A 112 -10.00 -2.21 -12.63
CA ASN A 112 -10.72 -0.94 -12.55
C ASN A 112 -10.49 -0.06 -13.80
N HIS A 113 -9.29 -0.06 -14.37
CA HIS A 113 -9.01 0.65 -15.62
C HIS A 113 -9.81 0.09 -16.82
N GLN A 114 -9.99 -1.24 -16.91
CA GLN A 114 -10.84 -1.85 -17.93
C GLN A 114 -12.33 -1.50 -17.78
N LYS A 115 -12.84 -1.42 -16.55
CA LYS A 115 -14.23 -1.02 -16.28
C LYS A 115 -14.50 0.42 -16.70
N LEU A 116 -13.55 1.33 -16.48
CA LEU A 116 -13.63 2.72 -16.92
C LEU A 116 -13.63 2.84 -18.45
N LYS A 117 -12.81 2.04 -19.15
CA LYS A 117 -12.83 2.01 -20.63
C LYS A 117 -14.16 1.52 -21.19
N LYS A 118 -14.75 0.47 -20.63
CA LYS A 118 -16.07 -0.03 -21.08
C LYS A 118 -17.17 1.00 -20.89
N LYS A 119 -17.14 1.80 -19.82
CA LYS A 119 -18.18 2.80 -19.55
C LYS A 119 -18.16 3.99 -20.53
N ASN A 120 -16.98 4.36 -21.04
CA ASN A 120 -16.82 5.42 -22.06
C ASN A 120 -17.18 5.01 -23.49
N THR A 121 -17.36 3.73 -23.79
CA THR A 121 -17.76 3.27 -25.14
C THR A 121 -19.29 3.25 -25.32
N TYR A 122 -20.06 3.40 -24.24
CA TYR A 122 -21.53 3.37 -24.25
C TYR A 122 -22.18 4.69 -23.77
N SER A 123 -21.42 5.78 -23.69
CA SER A 123 -21.93 7.15 -23.50
C SER A 123 -21.75 7.97 -24.76
#